data_AF-A0A7Z0ERM6-F1
#
_entry.id   AF-A0A7Z0ERM6-F1
#
_cell.length_a   1.000
_cell.length_b   1.000
_cell.length_c   1.000
_cell.angle_alpha   90.00
_cell.angle_beta   90.00
_cell.angle_gamma   90.00
#
_symmetry.space_group_name_H-M   'P 1'
#
loop_
_entity.id
_entity.type
_entity.pdbx_description
1 polymer ?
#
loop_
_entity_poly.entity_id
_entity_poly.type
_entity_poly.pdbx_seq_one_letter_code
_entity_poly.pdbx_strand_id
1 'polypeptide(L)'
;MSLLSRLGRTAAVGAAAVVLATLLTPAQASALVLNCDTFRHHNDDHVGIAFCTNNTDRTMKFRAVVVCGWAPDVNGNWVTLRPGTSGQSQGRCSVFSTGVGAIGVDERYA
;
A
#
# COMPACT_ATOMS: atom_id res chain seq x y z
N MET A 1 15.60 -6.70 -74.49
CA MET A 1 15.59 -5.51 -73.62
C MET A 1 14.50 -5.74 -72.58
N SER A 2 14.87 -6.17 -71.36
CA SER A 2 14.82 -5.30 -70.15
C SER A 2 13.39 -5.26 -69.58
N LEU A 3 13.06 -5.55 -68.31
CA LEU A 3 13.79 -5.53 -67.05
C LEU A 3 13.01 -6.35 -65.99
N LEU A 4 13.74 -6.83 -64.98
CA LEU A 4 13.21 -7.42 -63.76
C LEU A 4 12.41 -6.43 -62.90
N SER A 5 11.65 -7.02 -61.95
CA SER A 5 11.44 -6.57 -60.56
C SER A 5 10.12 -5.87 -60.21
N ARG A 6 9.38 -6.49 -59.27
CA ARG A 6 8.78 -5.93 -58.02
C ARG A 6 7.97 -7.05 -57.35
N LEU A 7 8.55 -7.74 -56.35
CA LEU A 7 8.35 -7.52 -54.90
C LEU A 7 6.90 -7.26 -54.47
N GLY A 8 6.40 -8.11 -53.58
CA GLY A 8 5.17 -7.88 -52.83
C GLY A 8 4.64 -9.10 -52.08
N ARG A 9 5.49 -9.86 -51.38
CA ARG A 9 5.04 -10.80 -50.34
C ARG A 9 5.01 -10.04 -49.02
N THR A 10 3.82 -9.88 -48.44
CA THR A 10 3.53 -10.27 -47.04
C THR A 10 2.08 -9.92 -46.72
N ALA A 11 1.31 -10.97 -46.45
CA ALA A 11 -0.04 -10.87 -45.93
C ALA A 11 -0.01 -10.28 -44.52
N ALA A 12 -0.90 -9.33 -44.27
CA ALA A 12 -1.18 -8.75 -42.96
C ALA A 12 -1.90 -9.77 -42.07
N VAL A 13 -1.36 -10.12 -40.90
CA VAL A 13 -2.16 -10.58 -39.75
C VAL A 13 -1.36 -10.37 -38.46
N GLY A 14 -1.98 -9.76 -37.44
CA GLY A 14 -1.59 -9.98 -36.04
C GLY A 14 -1.26 -8.73 -35.22
N ALA A 15 -2.22 -7.82 -35.04
CA ALA A 15 -2.20 -6.96 -33.86
C ALA A 15 -2.59 -7.84 -32.65
N ALA A 16 -1.61 -8.40 -31.95
CA ALA A 16 -1.84 -9.04 -30.66
C ALA A 16 -2.09 -7.95 -29.61
N ALA A 17 -3.36 -7.62 -29.37
CA ALA A 17 -3.75 -6.79 -28.25
C ALA A 17 -3.54 -7.59 -26.95
N VAL A 18 -2.45 -7.30 -26.24
CA VAL A 18 -2.21 -7.84 -24.89
C VAL A 18 -3.12 -7.08 -23.93
N VAL A 19 -4.29 -7.64 -23.63
CA VAL A 19 -5.16 -7.12 -22.57
C VAL A 19 -4.58 -7.56 -21.23
N LEU A 20 -3.82 -6.67 -20.58
CA LEU A 20 -3.42 -6.80 -19.18
C LEU A 20 -4.67 -6.62 -18.31
N ALA A 21 -5.37 -7.72 -18.03
CA ALA A 21 -6.42 -7.73 -17.03
C ALA A 21 -5.78 -7.59 -15.64
N THR A 22 -5.76 -6.37 -15.10
CA THR A 22 -5.43 -6.14 -13.70
C THR A 22 -6.63 -6.58 -12.86
N LEU A 23 -6.50 -7.74 -12.20
CA LEU A 23 -7.43 -8.13 -11.15
C LEU A 23 -7.17 -7.23 -9.94
N LEU A 24 -7.95 -6.16 -9.82
CA LEU A 24 -8.04 -5.39 -8.58
C LEU A 24 -8.84 -6.23 -7.58
N THR A 25 -8.17 -7.01 -6.74
CA THR A 25 -8.83 -7.61 -5.58
C THR A 25 -9.14 -6.50 -4.59
N PRO A 26 -10.43 -6.27 -4.24
CA PRO A 26 -10.76 -5.30 -3.20
C PRO A 26 -10.13 -5.78 -1.89
N ALA A 27 -9.30 -4.94 -1.28
CA ALA A 27 -8.78 -5.18 0.05
C ALA A 27 -9.97 -5.16 1.03
N GLN A 28 -10.28 -6.33 1.59
CA GLN A 28 -11.27 -6.47 2.64
C GLN A 28 -10.81 -5.65 3.86
N ALA A 29 -11.56 -4.60 4.18
CA ALA A 29 -11.40 -3.87 5.43
C ALA A 29 -11.84 -4.79 6.57
N SER A 30 -10.88 -5.47 7.19
CA SER A 30 -11.14 -6.16 8.46
C SER A 30 -11.62 -5.12 9.47
N ALA A 31 -12.72 -5.42 10.17
CA ALA A 31 -13.08 -4.68 11.36
C ALA A 31 -11.92 -4.81 12.34
N LEU A 32 -11.25 -3.69 12.58
CA LEU A 32 -10.09 -3.65 13.46
C LEU A 32 -10.52 -4.05 14.88
N VAL A 33 -9.80 -4.99 15.46
CA VAL A 33 -9.98 -5.47 16.83
C VAL A 33 -9.44 -4.45 17.82
N LEU A 34 -8.31 -3.83 17.49
CA LEU A 34 -7.81 -2.66 18.21
C LEU A 34 -8.63 -1.42 17.85
N ASN A 35 -8.86 -0.54 18.82
CA ASN A 35 -9.42 0.77 18.54
C ASN A 35 -8.31 1.71 18.11
N CYS A 36 -8.27 2.11 16.83
CA CYS A 36 -7.18 2.88 16.27
C CYS A 36 -7.65 4.17 15.62
N ASP A 37 -6.89 5.24 15.89
CA ASP A 37 -6.92 6.50 15.16
C ASP A 37 -5.71 6.55 14.24
N THR A 38 -5.94 6.85 12.97
CA THR A 38 -4.85 7.06 12.01
C THR A 38 -4.86 8.49 11.52
N PHE A 39 -3.68 9.10 11.49
CA PHE A 39 -3.53 10.50 11.13
C PHE A 39 -2.15 10.78 10.55
N ARG A 40 -2.10 11.82 9.72
CA ARG A 40 -0.84 12.40 9.24
C ARG A 40 -0.29 13.32 10.32
N HIS A 41 1.03 13.32 10.50
CA HIS A 41 1.67 14.22 11.44
C HIS A 41 1.42 15.68 11.03
N HIS A 42 1.14 16.54 12.01
CA HIS A 42 0.69 17.92 11.76
C HIS A 42 1.74 18.78 11.04
N ASN A 43 3.00 18.65 11.45
CA ASN A 43 4.11 19.46 10.92
C ASN A 43 4.92 18.75 9.83
N ASP A 44 4.58 17.49 9.53
CA ASP A 44 5.35 16.68 8.58
C ASP A 44 4.40 15.76 7.82
N ASP A 45 4.06 16.18 6.61
CA ASP A 45 3.12 15.46 5.74
C ASP A 45 3.69 14.14 5.19
N HIS A 46 4.96 13.83 5.44
CA HIS A 46 5.59 12.56 5.09
C HIS A 46 5.53 11.53 6.22
N VAL A 47 4.98 11.89 7.40
CA VAL A 47 4.88 10.97 8.54
C VAL A 47 3.43 10.55 8.77
N GLY A 48 3.17 9.25 8.62
CA GLY A 48 1.88 8.62 8.89
C GLY A 48 1.92 7.91 10.25
N ILE A 49 0.88 8.11 11.06
CA ILE A 49 0.81 7.64 12.43
C ILE A 49 -0.44 6.79 12.62
N ALA A 50 -0.29 5.65 13.27
CA ALA A 50 -1.37 4.86 13.84
C ALA A 50 -1.24 4.85 15.36
N PHE A 51 -2.24 5.36 16.05
CA PHE A 51 -2.36 5.28 17.51
C PHE A 51 -3.48 4.30 17.84
N CYS A 52 -3.14 3.24 18.58
CA CYS A 52 -4.08 2.15 18.85
C CYS A 52 -4.20 1.88 20.34
N THR A 53 -5.41 1.52 20.76
CA THR A 53 -5.75 1.07 22.10
C THR A 53 -6.23 -0.37 22.05
N ASN A 54 -5.66 -1.21 22.92
CA ASN A 54 -6.07 -2.59 23.07
C ASN A 54 -7.18 -2.73 24.12
N ASN A 55 -8.43 -2.73 23.66
CA ASN A 55 -9.61 -2.94 24.50
C ASN A 55 -9.97 -4.43 24.67
N THR A 56 -9.14 -5.35 24.16
CA THR A 56 -9.37 -6.79 24.29
C THR A 56 -8.78 -7.36 25.57
N ASP A 57 -9.05 -8.63 25.83
CA ASP A 57 -8.49 -9.44 26.91
C ASP A 57 -7.17 -10.13 26.55
N ARG A 58 -6.65 -9.92 25.33
CA ARG A 58 -5.44 -10.59 24.82
C ARG A 58 -4.33 -9.59 24.50
N THR A 59 -3.09 -10.06 24.55
CA THR A 59 -1.96 -9.27 24.04
C THR A 59 -2.02 -9.25 22.52
N MET A 60 -1.98 -8.04 21.96
CA MET A 60 -2.02 -7.78 20.52
C MET A 60 -0.73 -7.08 20.10
N LYS A 61 -0.40 -7.14 18.81
CA LYS A 61 0.60 -6.27 18.21
C LYS A 61 0.07 -5.64 16.94
N PHE A 62 0.49 -4.41 16.67
CA PHE A 62 0.09 -3.67 15.49
C PHE A 62 1.26 -2.89 14.90
N ARG A 63 1.12 -2.47 13.64
CA ARG A 63 1.99 -1.48 13.00
C ARG A 63 1.21 -0.61 12.03
N ALA A 64 1.70 0.61 11.81
CA ALA A 64 1.21 1.47 10.74
C ALA A 64 1.63 0.90 9.36
N VAL A 65 0.73 0.94 8.39
CA VAL A 65 1.01 0.72 6.98
C VAL A 65 0.72 2.03 6.26
N VAL A 66 1.78 2.71 5.82
CA VAL A 66 1.70 4.08 5.31
C VAL A 66 1.86 4.06 3.81
N VAL A 67 0.84 4.56 3.11
CA VAL A 67 0.85 4.70 1.66
C VAL A 67 1.56 5.98 1.26
N CYS A 68 2.59 5.88 0.42
CA CYS A 68 3.51 6.98 0.10
C CYS A 68 3.33 7.56 -1.32
N GLY A 69 2.09 7.57 -1.82
CA GLY A 69 1.76 8.12 -3.12
C GLY A 69 2.44 7.34 -4.26
N TRP A 70 3.36 7.98 -4.97
CA TRP A 70 4.14 7.32 -6.03
C TRP A 70 5.39 6.60 -5.52
N ALA A 71 5.85 6.93 -4.32
CA ALA A 71 7.00 6.27 -3.72
C ALA A 71 6.58 4.94 -3.08
N PRO A 72 7.52 4.00 -2.85
CA PRO A 72 7.22 2.76 -2.15
C PRO A 72 6.60 3.02 -0.77
N ASP A 73 5.53 2.28 -0.48
CA ASP A 73 4.87 2.29 0.83
C ASP A 73 5.81 1.79 1.93
N VAL A 74 5.58 2.25 3.15
CA VAL A 74 6.42 1.91 4.30
C VAL A 74 5.59 1.36 5.44
N ASN A 75 6.20 0.45 6.18
CA ASN A 75 5.62 -0.12 7.39
C ASN A 75 6.33 0.47 8.61
N GLY A 76 5.55 0.87 9.60
CA GLY A 76 6.09 1.23 10.90
C GLY A 76 6.59 0.02 11.69
N ASN A 77 7.18 0.31 12.85
CA ASN A 77 7.61 -0.73 13.79
C ASN A 77 6.40 -1.45 14.38
N TRP A 78 6.58 -2.74 14.68
CA TRP A 78 5.63 -3.49 15.49
C TRP A 78 5.61 -2.97 16.92
N VAL A 79 4.40 -2.75 17.43
CA VAL A 79 4.14 -2.32 18.80
C VAL A 79 3.25 -3.37 19.45
N THR A 80 3.70 -3.91 20.58
CA THR A 80 2.96 -4.88 21.36
C THR A 80 2.18 -4.17 22.47
N LEU A 81 0.88 -4.42 22.53
CA LEU A 81 -0.05 -3.86 23.52
C LEU A 81 -0.62 -4.98 24.40
N ARG A 82 -0.43 -4.84 25.71
CA ARG A 82 -1.18 -5.62 26.71
C ARG A 82 -2.65 -5.16 26.75
N PRO A 83 -3.58 -5.98 27.28
CA PRO A 83 -4.94 -5.55 27.57
C PRO A 83 -4.98 -4.20 28.30
N GLY A 84 -5.84 -3.29 27.83
CA GLY A 84 -6.04 -1.95 28.38
C GLY A 84 -4.94 -0.93 28.08
N THR A 85 -3.91 -1.28 27.28
CA THR A 85 -2.80 -0.36 26.96
C THR A 85 -2.96 0.26 25.58
N SER A 86 -2.33 1.43 25.42
CA SER A 86 -2.27 2.18 24.15
C SER A 86 -0.82 2.32 23.68
N GLY A 87 -0.64 2.53 22.38
CA GLY A 87 0.67 2.80 21.81
C GLY A 87 0.59 3.39 20.42
N GLN A 88 1.76 3.73 19.87
CA GLN A 88 1.89 4.42 18.60
C GLN A 88 2.89 3.70 17.70
N SER A 89 2.49 3.45 16.46
CA SER A 89 3.38 3.04 15.37
C SER A 89 3.35 4.12 14.28
N GLN A 90 4.50 4.39 13.67
CA GLN A 90 4.61 5.40 12.62
C GLN A 90 5.55 4.95 11.50
N GLY A 91 5.29 5.44 10.29
CA GLY A 91 6.14 5.27 9.13
C GLY A 91 6.42 6.62 8.48
N ARG A 92 7.62 6.78 7.90
CA ARG A 92 8.02 8.00 7.18
C ARG A 92 8.24 7.70 5.71
N CYS A 93 7.49 8.36 4.85
CA CYS A 93 7.67 8.31 3.41
C CYS A 93 8.98 9.00 2.99
N SER A 94 9.52 8.56 1.85
CA SER A 94 10.69 9.21 1.24
C SER A 94 10.38 10.66 0.87
N VAL A 95 11.38 11.55 0.99
CA VAL A 95 11.26 12.97 0.63
C VAL A 95 10.91 13.23 -0.84
N PHE A 96 11.08 12.23 -1.70
CA PHE A 96 10.68 12.34 -3.11
C PHE A 96 9.19 12.02 -3.32
N SER A 97 8.52 11.42 -2.34
CA SER A 97 7.08 11.10 -2.43
C SER A 97 6.18 12.34 -2.50
N THR A 98 4.89 12.13 -2.69
CA THR A 98 3.87 13.19 -2.53
C THR A 98 3.36 13.32 -1.09
N GLY A 99 4.09 12.75 -0.12
CA GLY A 99 3.66 12.62 1.27
C GLY A 99 2.72 11.43 1.51
N VAL A 100 2.14 11.40 2.70
CA VAL A 100 1.23 10.33 3.16
C VAL A 100 -0.12 10.46 2.45
N GLY A 101 -0.48 9.42 1.68
CA GLY A 101 -1.77 9.31 0.99
C GLY A 101 -2.84 8.62 1.85
N ALA A 102 -2.46 7.58 2.59
CA ALA A 102 -3.35 6.85 3.47
C ALA A 102 -2.54 6.16 4.59
N ILE A 103 -3.21 5.86 5.71
CA ILE A 103 -2.63 5.12 6.82
C ILE A 103 -3.59 3.98 7.18
N GLY A 104 -3.12 2.75 6.97
CA GLY A 104 -3.76 1.53 7.46
C GLY A 104 -3.09 1.00 8.72
N VAL A 105 -3.72 -0.01 9.31
CA VAL A 105 -3.17 -0.75 10.45
C VAL A 105 -3.13 -2.23 10.11
N ASP A 106 -1.97 -2.83 10.35
CA ASP A 106 -1.77 -4.29 10.32
C ASP A 106 -1.67 -4.76 11.77
N GLU A 107 -2.68 -5.48 12.24
CA GLU A 107 -2.80 -5.98 13.60
C GLU A 107 -2.88 -7.51 13.63
N ARG A 108 -2.41 -8.09 14.73
CA ARG A 108 -2.41 -9.54 14.96
C ARG A 108 -2.20 -9.86 16.43
N TYR A 109 -2.50 -11.10 16.82
CA TYR A 109 -2.10 -11.60 18.14
C TYR A 109 -0.57 -11.58 18.30
N ALA A 110 -0.12 -11.21 19.50
CA ALA A 110 1.30 -11.06 19.81
C ALA A 110 2.03 -12.41 19.85
#